data_AF-A0A1B9L2B5-F1
#
_entry.id   AF-A0A1B9L2B5-F1
#
_cell.length_a   1.000
_cell.length_b   1.000
_cell.length_c   1.000
_cell.angle_alpha   90.00
_cell.angle_beta   90.00
_cell.angle_gamma   90.00
#
_symmetry.space_group_name_H-M   'P 1'
#
loop_
_entity.id
_entity.type
_entity.pdbx_description
1 polymer ?
#
loop_
_entity_poly.entity_id
_entity_poly.type
_entity_poly.pdbx_seq_one_letter_code
_entity_poly.pdbx_strand_id
1 'polypeptide(L)'
;MIQETSPNQHCSLYIYTDPNSYEPLVWIGTNGNQEQHIRYYHTDLNACQEELTDTNGELLWEYSFQLWGKHIQAIKPEPIEQNLRYQGNI
;
A
#
# COMPACT_ATOMS: atom_id res chain seq x y z
N MET A 1 -6.50 3.07 12.96
CA MET A 1 -6.73 1.73 12.35
C MET A 1 -8.08 1.76 11.65
N ILE A 2 -8.14 1.32 10.40
CA ILE A 2 -9.38 1.27 9.59
C ILE A 2 -9.54 -0.13 9.03
N GLN A 3 -10.76 -0.67 9.07
CA GLN A 3 -11.12 -1.94 8.46
C GLN A 3 -12.04 -1.68 7.25
N GLU A 4 -11.70 -2.28 6.11
CA GLU A 4 -12.53 -2.29 4.89
C GLU A 4 -13.03 -3.72 4.66
N THR A 5 -14.29 -3.88 4.27
CA THR A 5 -14.90 -5.19 3.96
C THR A 5 -15.58 -5.11 2.61
N SER A 6 -15.20 -5.97 1.68
CA SER A 6 -15.80 -6.03 0.35
C SER A 6 -17.05 -6.93 0.35
N PRO A 7 -17.95 -6.77 -0.64
CA PRO A 7 -19.12 -7.64 -0.80
C PRO A 7 -18.78 -9.13 -0.92
N ASN A 8 -17.57 -9.45 -1.37
CA ASN A 8 -17.06 -10.81 -1.53
C ASN A 8 -16.41 -11.36 -0.26
N GLN A 9 -16.66 -10.75 0.91
CA GLN A 9 -16.09 -11.13 2.21
C GLN A 9 -14.56 -10.99 2.32
N HIS A 10 -13.92 -10.22 1.42
CA HIS A 10 -12.53 -9.82 1.64
C HIS A 10 -12.50 -8.77 2.75
N CYS A 11 -11.71 -9.04 3.78
CA CYS A 11 -11.45 -8.11 4.86
C CYS A 11 -10.03 -7.57 4.72
N SER A 12 -9.88 -6.25 4.80
CA SER A 12 -8.61 -5.55 4.81
C SER A 12 -8.52 -4.67 6.05
N LEU A 13 -7.39 -4.69 6.72
CA LEU A 13 -7.09 -3.87 7.89
C LEU A 13 -5.86 -3.02 7.60
N TYR A 14 -6.00 -1.71 7.79
CA TYR A 14 -4.93 -0.74 7.65
C TYR A 14 -4.54 -0.19 9.02
N ILE A 15 -3.24 -0.30 9.33
CA ILE A 15 -2.60 0.33 10.48
C ILE A 15 -1.86 1.56 9.97
N TYR A 16 -2.01 2.69 10.65
CA TYR A 16 -1.43 3.98 10.25
C TYR A 16 -0.36 4.40 11.26
N THR A 17 0.58 5.24 10.82
CA THR A 17 1.68 5.75 11.66
C THR A 17 1.17 6.55 12.85
N ASP A 18 0.12 7.36 12.64
CA ASP A 18 -0.51 8.19 13.67
C ASP A 18 -2.04 8.20 13.56
N PRO A 19 -2.79 8.45 14.65
CA PRO A 19 -4.25 8.51 14.64
C PRO A 19 -4.86 9.52 13.66
N ASN A 20 -4.11 10.58 13.31
CA ASN A 20 -4.55 11.66 12.42
C ASN A 20 -3.81 11.64 11.07
N SER A 21 -3.04 10.60 10.79
CA SER A 21 -2.31 10.44 9.53
C SER A 21 -3.06 9.47 8.61
N TYR A 22 -2.98 9.73 7.31
CA TYR A 22 -3.42 8.81 6.26
C TYR A 22 -2.26 7.99 5.69
N GLU A 23 -1.10 8.02 6.34
CA GLU A 23 0.08 7.24 6.01
C GLU A 23 -0.06 5.81 6.55
N PRO A 24 -0.34 4.81 5.69
CA PRO A 24 -0.42 3.43 6.13
C PRO A 24 0.98 2.92 6.47
N LEU A 25 1.08 2.14 7.55
CA LEU A 25 2.28 1.40 7.94
C LEU A 25 2.16 -0.07 7.50
N VAL A 26 0.97 -0.65 7.70
CA VAL A 26 0.73 -2.08 7.46
C VAL A 26 -0.64 -2.27 6.84
N TRP A 27 -0.72 -3.14 5.83
CA TRP A 27 -1.96 -3.74 5.37
C TRP A 27 -1.99 -5.23 5.72
N ILE A 28 -3.14 -5.67 6.22
CA ILE A 28 -3.42 -7.07 6.54
C ILE A 28 -4.72 -7.43 5.85
N GLY A 29 -4.71 -8.41 4.96
CA GLY A 29 -5.94 -8.81 4.29
C GLY A 29 -5.83 -10.10 3.52
N THR A 30 -6.94 -10.49 2.90
CA THR A 30 -6.98 -11.69 2.07
C THR A 30 -7.08 -11.32 0.60
N ASN A 31 -6.21 -11.91 -0.21
CA ASN A 31 -6.38 -11.91 -1.67
C ASN A 31 -7.32 -13.07 -1.97
N GLY A 32 -8.45 -12.87 -2.66
CA GLY A 32 -9.27 -13.88 -3.41
C GLY A 32 -9.48 -15.30 -2.83
N ASN A 33 -8.38 -15.99 -2.58
CA ASN A 33 -8.17 -17.37 -2.17
C ASN A 33 -8.12 -17.59 -0.64
N GLN A 34 -8.63 -16.66 0.17
CA GLN A 34 -8.69 -16.74 1.65
C GLN A 34 -7.33 -16.78 2.38
N GLU A 35 -6.21 -16.77 1.68
CA GLU A 35 -4.88 -16.64 2.29
C GLU A 35 -4.69 -15.21 2.83
N GLN A 36 -4.25 -15.13 4.09
CA GLN A 36 -3.96 -13.85 4.73
C GLN A 36 -2.53 -13.42 4.41
N HIS A 37 -2.39 -12.18 3.99
CA HIS A 37 -1.11 -11.57 3.67
C HIS A 37 -0.90 -10.34 4.56
N ILE A 38 0.35 -10.08 4.91
CA ILE A 38 0.79 -8.86 5.59
C ILE A 38 1.74 -8.14 4.63
N ARG A 39 1.51 -6.85 4.45
CA ARG A 39 2.33 -6.00 3.60
C ARG A 39 2.74 -4.74 4.35
N TYR A 40 4.00 -4.37 4.23
CA TYR A 40 4.57 -3.17 4.86
C TYR A 40 4.75 -2.07 3.84
N TYR A 41 4.19 -0.91 4.13
CA TYR A 41 4.38 0.30 3.34
C TYR A 41 5.63 1.03 3.79
N HIS A 42 6.43 1.47 2.83
CA HIS A 42 7.57 2.33 3.06
C HIS A 42 7.34 3.66 2.33
N THR A 43 7.36 4.73 3.10
CA THR A 43 7.15 6.10 2.64
C THR A 43 8.46 6.88 2.69
N ASP A 44 8.73 7.65 1.65
CA ASP A 44 9.88 8.55 1.61
C ASP A 44 9.64 9.82 2.45
N LEU A 45 10.71 10.62 2.61
CA LEU A 45 10.67 11.89 3.36
C LEU A 45 9.69 12.93 2.79
N ASN A 46 9.17 12.74 1.57
CA ASN A 46 8.18 13.62 0.94
C ASN A 46 6.76 13.01 0.96
N ALA A 47 6.53 11.92 1.70
CA ALA A 47 5.28 11.17 1.72
C ALA A 47 4.86 10.60 0.35
N CYS A 48 5.80 10.41 -0.58
CA CYS A 48 5.59 9.48 -1.68
C CYS A 48 5.62 8.07 -1.12
N GLN A 49 4.56 7.30 -1.41
CA GLN A 49 4.56 5.87 -1.15
C GLN A 49 5.48 5.24 -2.19
N GLU A 50 6.69 4.88 -1.77
CA GLU A 50 7.70 4.40 -2.71
C GLU A 50 7.78 2.88 -2.74
N GLU A 51 7.51 2.14 -1.67
CA GLU A 51 7.67 0.67 -1.69
C GLU A 51 6.62 -0.07 -0.85
N LEU A 52 6.32 -1.30 -1.28
CA LEU A 52 5.51 -2.28 -0.56
C LEU A 52 6.31 -3.59 -0.49
N THR A 53 6.44 -4.15 0.71
CA THR A 53 7.16 -5.41 0.91
C THR A 53 6.30 -6.45 1.60
N ASP A 54 6.60 -7.72 1.38
CA ASP A 54 6.00 -8.83 2.12
C ASP A 54 6.67 -9.02 3.50
N THR A 55 6.31 -10.08 4.21
CA THR A 55 6.91 -10.41 5.52
C THR A 55 8.36 -10.88 5.47
N ASN A 56 8.86 -11.27 4.30
CA ASN A 56 10.25 -11.66 4.09
C ASN A 56 11.13 -10.45 3.70
N GLY A 57 10.51 -9.29 3.47
CA GLY A 57 11.19 -8.09 2.96
C GLY A 57 11.34 -8.09 1.45
N GLU A 58 10.66 -9.00 0.73
CA GLU A 58 10.67 -9.03 -0.72
C GLU A 58 9.81 -7.90 -1.28
N LEU A 59 10.31 -7.25 -2.32
CA LEU A 59 9.63 -6.12 -2.95
C LEU A 59 8.40 -6.61 -3.74
N LEU A 60 7.22 -6.19 -3.30
CA LEU A 60 5.95 -6.48 -3.95
C LEU A 60 5.52 -5.39 -4.93
N TRP A 61 5.93 -4.15 -4.68
CA TRP A 61 5.62 -3.00 -5.52
C TRP A 61 6.56 -1.85 -5.19
N GLU A 62 6.95 -1.08 -6.20
CA GLU A 62 7.70 0.17 -6.03
C GLU A 62 7.15 1.25 -6.96
N TYR A 63 7.14 2.50 -6.47
CA TYR A 63 6.82 3.69 -7.23
C TYR A 63 7.71 4.86 -6.84
N SER A 64 8.74 5.12 -7.64
CA SER A 64 9.61 6.29 -7.46
C SER A 64 9.06 7.51 -8.21
N PHE A 65 9.06 8.69 -7.57
CA PHE A 65 8.84 9.97 -8.26
C PHE A 65 10.10 10.85 -8.20
N GLN A 66 10.58 11.31 -9.36
CA GLN A 66 11.54 12.42 -9.42
C GLN A 66 10.81 13.70 -9.82
N LEU A 67 10.81 14.70 -8.91
CA LEU A 67 10.33 16.04 -9.25
C LEU A 67 11.25 16.66 -10.34
N TRP A 68 10.64 17.34 -11.32
CA TRP A 68 11.28 18.16 -12.36
C TRP A 68 11.91 17.46 -13.59
N GLY A 69 11.42 16.29 -14.04
CA GLY A 69 11.91 15.80 -15.34
C GLY A 69 11.51 14.44 -15.90
N LYS A 70 10.68 13.66 -15.19
CA LYS A 70 10.12 12.35 -15.60
C LYS A 70 11.13 11.21 -15.80
N HIS A 71 11.07 10.26 -14.87
CA HIS A 71 10.77 8.87 -15.20
C HIS A 71 9.85 8.33 -14.09
N ILE A 72 8.69 7.77 -14.45
CA ILE A 72 7.82 7.03 -13.52
C ILE A 72 8.06 5.57 -13.81
N GLN A 73 8.72 4.88 -12.89
CA GLN A 73 8.88 3.44 -12.93
C GLN A 73 7.96 2.85 -11.86
N ALA A 74 6.94 2.11 -12.32
CA ALA A 74 6.14 1.28 -11.44
C ALA A 74 6.61 -0.16 -11.66
N ILE A 75 7.32 -0.73 -10.69
CA ILE A 75 7.69 -2.14 -10.74
C ILE A 75 6.55 -2.92 -10.10
N LYS A 76 5.86 -3.74 -10.90
CA LYS A 76 4.75 -4.60 -10.44
C LYS A 76 5.10 -6.07 -10.69
N PRO A 77 5.78 -6.73 -9.76
CA PRO A 77 5.89 -8.19 -9.75
C PRO A 77 4.51 -8.85 -9.63
N GLU A 78 3.57 -8.24 -8.88
CA GLU A 78 2.21 -8.77 -8.67
C GLU A 78 1.11 -7.76 -9.05
N PRO A 79 -0.06 -8.23 -9.56
CA PRO A 79 -1.23 -7.38 -9.78
C PRO A 79 -1.93 -7.11 -8.44
N ILE A 80 -1.39 -6.16 -7.67
CA ILE A 80 -1.97 -5.72 -6.41
C ILE A 80 -2.96 -4.58 -6.70
N GLU A 81 -4.24 -4.75 -6.33
CA GLU A 81 -5.20 -3.65 -6.29
C GLU A 81 -4.78 -2.67 -5.19
N GLN A 82 -4.39 -1.46 -5.60
CA GLN A 82 -3.87 -0.45 -4.70
C GLN A 82 -4.94 0.60 -4.44
N ASN A 83 -5.48 0.63 -3.23
CA ASN A 83 -6.33 1.73 -2.74
C ASN A 83 -5.45 2.92 -2.33
N LEU A 84 -4.63 3.43 -3.26
CA LEU A 84 -3.83 4.64 -3.08
C LEU A 84 -4.77 5.83 -2.86
N ARG A 85 -4.88 6.29 -1.61
CA ARG A 85 -5.54 7.55 -1.31
C ARG A 85 -4.50 8.66 -1.35
N TYR A 86 -4.27 9.21 -2.53
CA TYR A 86 -3.58 10.50 -2.64
C TYR A 86 -4.40 11.57 -1.93
N GLN A 87 -3.73 12.53 -1.27
CA GLN A 87 -4.39 13.73 -0.78
C GLN A 87 -5.11 14.41 -1.95
N GLY A 88 -6.44 14.30 -2.00
CA GLY A 88 -7.28 14.88 -3.05
C GLY A 88 -8.17 13.90 -3.83
N ASN A 89 -8.04 12.59 -3.65
CA ASN A 89 -8.97 11.62 -4.27
C ASN A 89 -10.05 11.21 -3.27
N ILE A 90 -11.25 11.78 -3.43
CA ILE A 90 -12.50 11.37 -2.78
C ILE A 90 -13.24 10.43 -3.73
#